data_AF-A0A1X1XP94-F1
#
_entry.id   AF-A0A1X1XP94-F1
#
_cell.length_a   1.000
_cell.length_b   1.000
_cell.length_c   1.000
_cell.angle_alpha   90.00
_cell.angle_beta   90.00
_cell.angle_gamma   90.00
#
_symmetry.space_group_name_H-M   'P 1'
#
loop_
_entity.id
_entity.type
_entity.pdbx_description
1 polymer ?
#
loop_
_entity_poly.entity_id
_entity_poly.type
_entity_poly.pdbx_seq_one_letter_code
_entity_poly.pdbx_strand_id
1 'polypeptide(L)'
;MSYDSDMVTTGPELGALLDRVNEATKRLQRSTTVPDDVLQLIDSFEPALGAATPLRLEANPYLTTTMWAAAYSAEKALRHDNDEDRRRDVRIALEQFRHALRDIVANQPFKDDAPVREVLARTAGALAAPQKTLADLLGVSVRQLQRWLGHDGPEPATDDAARIRAVGQIVNQLRHSFTGPGVVAWFYREHPVLGRRPVDLLDDPLCYPRLLGAATGARAMTA
;
A
#
# COMPACT_ATOMS: atom_id res chain seq x y z
N MET A 1 -14.39 3.61 -30.62
CA MET A 1 -13.55 4.17 -29.53
C MET A 1 -13.68 3.21 -28.36
N SER A 2 -12.63 2.45 -28.07
CA SER A 2 -12.60 1.48 -26.96
C SER A 2 -11.51 1.96 -26.00
N TYR A 3 -11.92 2.51 -24.87
CA TYR A 3 -11.05 2.87 -23.75
C TYR A 3 -11.31 1.81 -22.66
N ASP A 4 -10.63 0.66 -22.70
CA ASP A 4 -10.82 -0.34 -21.64
C ASP A 4 -9.68 -1.39 -21.49
N SER A 5 -8.41 -1.06 -21.78
CA SER A 5 -7.32 -2.04 -21.60
C SER A 5 -6.00 -1.55 -21.01
N ASP A 6 -5.82 -0.26 -20.73
CA ASP A 6 -4.53 0.23 -20.22
C ASP A 6 -4.44 0.36 -18.68
N MET A 7 -5.53 0.16 -17.93
CA MET A 7 -5.51 0.37 -16.47
C MET A 7 -4.96 -0.81 -15.66
N VAL A 8 -4.97 -2.04 -16.19
CA VAL A 8 -4.52 -3.23 -15.45
C VAL A 8 -3.00 -3.43 -15.50
N THR A 9 -2.31 -2.80 -16.46
CA THR A 9 -0.91 -3.11 -16.81
C THR A 9 0.11 -2.44 -15.87
N THR A 10 -0.21 -1.31 -15.25
CA THR A 10 0.77 -0.53 -14.46
C THR A 10 1.07 -1.11 -13.08
N GLY A 11 0.16 -1.94 -12.54
CA GLY A 11 0.36 -2.71 -11.31
C GLY A 11 1.39 -3.83 -11.41
N PRO A 12 1.25 -4.74 -12.39
CA PRO A 12 2.24 -5.78 -12.65
C PRO A 12 3.61 -5.19 -12.97
N GLU A 13 3.68 -4.00 -13.59
CA GLU A 13 4.95 -3.30 -13.84
C GLU A 13 5.66 -2.83 -12.56
N LEU A 14 4.94 -2.30 -11.57
CA LEU A 14 5.54 -1.94 -10.28
C LEU A 14 5.90 -3.15 -9.44
N GLY A 15 5.08 -4.20 -9.45
CA GLY A 15 5.41 -5.47 -8.80
C GLY A 15 6.71 -6.04 -9.34
N ALA A 16 6.85 -6.08 -10.68
CA ALA A 16 8.07 -6.51 -11.34
C ALA A 16 9.28 -5.60 -11.04
N LEU A 17 9.08 -4.28 -10.91
CA LEU A 17 10.13 -3.37 -10.47
C LEU A 17 10.56 -3.66 -9.02
N LEU A 18 9.61 -3.92 -8.12
CA LEU A 18 9.89 -4.27 -6.73
C LEU A 18 10.71 -5.55 -6.62
N ASP A 19 10.39 -6.58 -7.41
CA ASP A 19 11.13 -7.83 -7.44
C ASP A 19 12.57 -7.61 -7.93
N ARG A 20 12.77 -6.81 -8.98
CA ARG A 20 14.12 -6.44 -9.44
C ARG A 20 14.92 -5.68 -8.39
N VAL A 21 14.30 -4.73 -7.67
CA VAL A 21 14.94 -3.99 -6.57
C VAL A 21 15.28 -4.92 -5.40
N ASN A 22 14.42 -5.88 -5.05
CA ASN A 22 14.70 -6.88 -4.01
C ASN A 22 15.95 -7.70 -4.37
N GLU A 23 16.05 -8.17 -5.61
CA GLU A 23 17.21 -8.94 -6.07
C GLU A 23 18.49 -8.10 -6.12
N ALA A 24 18.43 -6.87 -6.62
CA ALA A 24 19.55 -5.94 -6.62
C ALA A 24 20.06 -5.63 -5.20
N THR A 25 19.14 -5.44 -4.24
CA THR A 25 19.49 -5.20 -2.84
C THR A 25 20.24 -6.40 -2.24
N LYS A 26 19.76 -7.63 -2.49
CA LYS A 26 20.44 -8.86 -2.05
C LYS A 26 21.83 -9.03 -2.66
N ARG A 27 22.00 -8.67 -3.94
CA ARG A 27 23.30 -8.72 -4.63
C ARG A 27 24.25 -7.70 -4.04
N LEU A 28 23.82 -6.45 -3.91
CA LEU A 28 24.62 -5.36 -3.35
C LEU A 28 25.09 -5.65 -1.91
N GLN A 29 24.27 -6.33 -1.10
CA GLN A 29 24.67 -6.77 0.24
C GLN A 29 25.86 -7.73 0.25
N ARG A 30 26.04 -8.53 -0.80
CA ARG A 30 27.11 -9.52 -0.93
C ARG A 30 28.35 -8.99 -1.66
N SER A 31 28.25 -7.82 -2.27
CA SER A 31 29.31 -7.22 -3.07
C SER A 31 30.15 -6.22 -2.28
N THR A 32 31.42 -6.11 -2.64
CA THR A 32 32.37 -5.12 -2.12
C THR A 32 32.27 -3.77 -2.85
N THR A 33 31.76 -3.77 -4.07
CA THR A 33 31.48 -2.59 -4.90
C THR A 33 30.03 -2.61 -5.40
N VAL A 34 29.60 -1.56 -6.11
CA VAL A 34 28.29 -1.52 -6.77
C VAL A 34 28.37 -2.33 -8.07
N PRO A 35 27.57 -3.42 -8.21
CA PRO A 35 27.55 -4.22 -9.43
C PRO A 35 26.91 -3.50 -10.63
N ASP A 36 27.31 -3.83 -11.85
CA ASP A 36 26.81 -3.18 -13.08
C ASP A 36 25.30 -3.36 -13.30
N ASP A 37 24.72 -4.49 -12.90
CA ASP A 37 23.27 -4.72 -12.97
C ASP A 37 22.49 -3.82 -12.00
N VAL A 38 23.12 -3.39 -10.90
CA VAL A 38 22.54 -2.39 -9.98
C VAL A 38 22.59 -1.00 -10.61
N LEU A 39 23.64 -0.67 -11.37
CA LEU A 39 23.73 0.59 -12.14
C LEU A 39 22.60 0.64 -13.17
N GLN A 40 22.48 -0.40 -13.99
CA GLN A 40 21.43 -0.50 -15.01
C GLN A 40 20.02 -0.44 -14.42
N LEU A 41 19.82 -1.00 -13.23
CA LEU A 41 18.55 -0.88 -12.53
C LEU A 41 18.25 0.55 -12.12
N ILE A 42 19.22 1.27 -11.54
CA ILE A 42 19.05 2.66 -11.11
C ILE A 42 18.76 3.55 -12.32
N ASP A 43 19.48 3.38 -13.43
CA ASP A 43 19.24 4.11 -14.69
C ASP A 43 17.83 3.85 -15.26
N SER A 44 17.20 2.72 -14.90
CA SER A 44 15.84 2.38 -15.34
C SER A 44 14.73 3.02 -14.49
N PHE A 45 15.06 3.67 -13.36
CA PHE A 45 14.06 4.23 -12.46
C PHE A 45 13.27 5.38 -13.09
N GLU A 46 13.93 6.39 -13.64
CA GLU A 46 13.25 7.53 -14.28
C GLU A 46 12.26 7.07 -15.38
N PRO A 47 12.64 6.23 -16.37
CA PRO A 47 11.69 5.78 -17.39
C PRO A 47 10.59 4.87 -16.82
N ALA A 48 10.90 4.00 -15.85
CA ALA A 48 9.89 3.11 -15.24
C ALA A 48 8.88 3.88 -14.39
N LEU A 49 9.32 4.92 -13.67
CA LEU A 49 8.45 5.78 -12.88
C LEU A 49 7.68 6.76 -13.77
N GLY A 50 8.36 7.37 -14.74
CA GLY A 50 7.80 8.31 -15.71
C GLY A 50 6.68 7.70 -16.55
N ALA A 51 6.86 6.49 -17.08
CA ALA A 51 5.82 5.73 -17.78
C ALA A 51 4.58 5.49 -16.91
N ALA A 52 4.77 5.40 -15.59
CA ALA A 52 3.71 5.16 -14.65
C ALA A 52 3.10 6.43 -14.02
N THR A 53 3.60 7.62 -14.39
CA THR A 53 3.25 8.91 -13.78
C THR A 53 1.96 9.58 -14.29
N PRO A 54 1.49 9.44 -15.55
CA PRO A 54 0.34 10.23 -16.02
C PRO A 54 -0.99 9.94 -15.29
N LEU A 55 -1.10 8.87 -14.50
CA LEU A 55 -2.34 8.43 -13.83
C LEU A 55 -2.22 8.24 -12.31
N ARG A 56 -1.09 8.60 -11.68
CA ARG A 56 -0.78 8.23 -10.26
C ARG A 56 -0.89 9.33 -9.22
N LEU A 57 -1.66 10.38 -9.51
CA LEU A 57 -2.01 11.41 -8.53
C LEU A 57 -2.97 10.93 -7.42
N GLU A 58 -3.43 9.67 -7.45
CA GLU A 58 -4.20 9.04 -6.36
C GLU A 58 -3.35 8.20 -5.38
N ALA A 59 -2.05 8.03 -5.65
CA ALA A 59 -1.14 7.42 -4.66
C ALA A 59 -0.87 8.42 -3.53
N ASN A 60 -0.70 7.93 -2.30
CA ASN A 60 -0.34 8.76 -1.14
C ASN A 60 0.85 9.69 -1.51
N PRO A 61 0.66 11.02 -1.56
CA PRO A 61 1.67 11.97 -2.05
C PRO A 61 3.02 11.81 -1.36
N TYR A 62 2.99 11.48 -0.07
CA TYR A 62 4.20 11.22 0.71
C TYR A 62 5.01 10.02 0.19
N LEU A 63 4.34 8.92 -0.18
CA LEU A 63 5.01 7.74 -0.71
C LEU A 63 5.62 8.01 -2.08
N THR A 64 4.91 8.74 -2.93
CA THR A 64 5.41 9.14 -4.25
C THR A 64 6.62 10.06 -4.14
N THR A 65 6.57 11.08 -3.26
CA THR A 65 7.72 11.96 -3.00
C THR A 65 8.90 11.19 -2.41
N THR A 66 8.67 10.29 -1.45
CA THR A 66 9.72 9.45 -0.86
C THR A 66 10.38 8.56 -1.91
N MET A 67 9.58 7.95 -2.78
CA MET A 67 10.07 7.10 -3.87
C MET A 67 10.96 7.87 -4.85
N TRP A 68 10.52 9.04 -5.31
CA TRP A 68 11.32 9.89 -6.22
C TRP A 68 12.59 10.43 -5.55
N ALA A 69 12.51 10.84 -4.28
CA ALA A 69 13.70 11.29 -3.54
C ALA A 69 14.73 10.17 -3.36
N ALA A 70 14.28 8.94 -3.11
CA ALA A 70 15.15 7.78 -3.00
C ALA A 70 15.78 7.40 -4.36
N ALA A 71 15.02 7.45 -5.46
CA ALA A 71 15.54 7.23 -6.81
C ALA A 71 16.64 8.24 -7.16
N TYR A 72 16.38 9.52 -6.94
CA TYR A 72 17.37 10.58 -7.15
C TYR A 72 18.61 10.42 -6.27
N SER A 73 18.42 9.99 -5.01
CA SER A 73 19.53 9.72 -4.10
C SER A 73 20.40 8.55 -4.58
N ALA A 74 19.79 7.51 -5.16
CA ALA A 74 20.51 6.38 -5.73
C ALA A 74 21.38 6.81 -6.91
N GLU A 75 20.84 7.59 -7.85
CA GLU A 75 21.61 8.15 -8.97
C GLU A 75 22.75 9.06 -8.50
N LYS A 76 22.49 9.89 -7.49
CA LYS A 76 23.52 10.77 -6.92
C LYS A 76 24.64 9.95 -6.28
N ALA A 77 24.30 8.89 -5.55
CA ALA A 77 25.29 8.04 -4.90
C ALA A 77 26.25 7.38 -5.91
N LEU A 78 25.80 7.11 -7.15
CA LEU A 78 26.68 6.58 -8.20
C LEU A 78 27.86 7.50 -8.57
N ARG A 79 27.77 8.79 -8.24
CA ARG A 79 28.79 9.80 -8.57
C ARG A 79 29.90 9.90 -7.51
N HIS A 80 29.87 9.09 -6.45
CA HIS A 80 30.97 9.07 -5.47
C HIS A 80 32.25 8.50 -6.08
N ASP A 81 33.36 9.20 -5.84
CA ASP A 81 34.70 8.79 -6.28
C ASP A 81 35.24 7.59 -5.49
N ASN A 82 34.77 7.41 -4.26
CA ASN A 82 35.13 6.30 -3.38
C ASN A 82 34.11 5.16 -3.52
N ASP A 83 34.59 3.96 -3.87
CA ASP A 83 33.79 2.75 -4.01
C ASP A 83 33.04 2.36 -2.73
N GLU A 84 33.62 2.60 -1.55
CA GLU A 84 32.98 2.27 -0.27
C GLU A 84 31.77 3.18 0.00
N ASP A 85 31.95 4.49 -0.15
CA ASP A 85 30.89 5.50 0.03
C ASP A 85 29.81 5.33 -1.04
N ARG A 86 30.22 5.11 -2.30
CA ARG A 86 29.31 4.79 -3.41
C ARG A 86 28.42 3.60 -3.06
N ARG A 87 29.01 2.50 -2.62
CA ARG A 87 28.25 1.29 -2.26
C ARG A 87 27.33 1.52 -1.07
N ARG A 88 27.83 2.19 -0.02
CA ARG A 88 27.07 2.48 1.20
C ARG A 88 25.82 3.28 0.87
N ASP A 89 25.96 4.36 0.12
CA ASP A 89 24.89 5.31 -0.13
C ASP A 89 23.89 4.78 -1.17
N VAL A 90 24.35 4.03 -2.17
CA VAL A 90 23.47 3.26 -3.06
C VAL A 90 22.63 2.26 -2.26
N ARG A 91 23.22 1.56 -1.28
CA ARG A 91 22.47 0.59 -0.45
C ARG A 91 21.37 1.28 0.36
N ILE A 92 21.68 2.44 0.94
CA ILE A 92 20.69 3.21 1.72
C ILE A 92 19.56 3.69 0.80
N ALA A 93 19.89 4.28 -0.35
CA ALA A 93 18.91 4.80 -1.29
C ALA A 93 18.02 3.69 -1.89
N LEU A 94 18.59 2.54 -2.27
CA LEU A 94 17.83 1.40 -2.76
C LEU A 94 16.90 0.82 -1.69
N GLU A 95 17.32 0.76 -0.44
CA GLU A 95 16.46 0.27 0.65
C GLU A 95 15.28 1.22 0.89
N GLN A 96 15.52 2.54 0.87
CA GLN A 96 14.46 3.55 0.95
C GLN A 96 13.49 3.45 -0.24
N PHE A 97 14.02 3.28 -1.46
CA PHE A 97 13.23 3.09 -2.67
C PHE A 97 12.37 1.84 -2.59
N ARG A 98 12.96 0.71 -2.19
CA ARG A 98 12.31 -0.58 -1.99
C ARG A 98 11.16 -0.47 -0.99
N HIS A 99 11.35 0.24 0.11
CA HIS A 99 10.31 0.47 1.11
C HIS A 99 9.14 1.29 0.54
N ALA A 100 9.43 2.41 -0.11
CA ALA A 100 8.39 3.25 -0.70
C ALA A 100 7.61 2.49 -1.80
N LEU A 101 8.31 1.77 -2.66
CA LEU A 101 7.72 0.98 -3.74
C LEU A 101 6.88 -0.18 -3.20
N ARG A 102 7.37 -0.91 -2.19
CA ARG A 102 6.61 -1.98 -1.52
C ARG A 102 5.31 -1.44 -0.94
N ASP A 103 5.36 -0.26 -0.31
CA ASP A 103 4.18 0.34 0.29
C ASP A 103 3.18 0.81 -0.80
N ILE A 104 3.66 1.31 -1.94
CA ILE A 104 2.81 1.65 -3.10
C ILE A 104 2.14 0.39 -3.68
N VAL A 105 2.90 -0.68 -3.91
CA VAL A 105 2.37 -1.97 -4.41
C VAL A 105 1.36 -2.56 -3.42
N ALA A 106 1.65 -2.50 -2.12
CA ALA A 106 0.75 -2.99 -1.07
C ALA A 106 -0.55 -2.18 -0.96
N ASN A 107 -0.56 -0.92 -1.41
CA ASN A 107 -1.75 -0.07 -1.44
C ASN A 107 -2.62 -0.30 -2.68
N GLN A 108 -2.08 -0.91 -3.73
CA GLN A 108 -2.80 -1.08 -5.00
C GLN A 108 -4.14 -1.83 -4.86
N PRO A 109 -4.25 -2.92 -4.08
CA PRO A 109 -5.50 -3.63 -3.90
C PRO A 109 -6.59 -2.86 -3.13
N PHE A 110 -6.32 -1.64 -2.68
CA PHE A 110 -7.23 -0.80 -1.91
C PHE A 110 -7.63 0.49 -2.66
N LYS A 111 -7.29 0.58 -3.95
CA LYS A 111 -7.72 1.68 -4.83
C LYS A 111 -9.21 1.57 -5.16
N ASP A 112 -9.80 2.67 -5.60
CA ASP A 112 -11.23 2.77 -5.88
C ASP A 112 -11.68 1.82 -7.01
N ASP A 113 -10.80 1.54 -7.97
CA ASP A 113 -11.00 0.63 -9.10
C ASP A 113 -10.72 -0.85 -8.78
N ALA A 114 -10.18 -1.16 -7.60
CA ALA A 114 -9.87 -2.53 -7.22
C ALA A 114 -11.15 -3.39 -7.07
N PRO A 115 -11.12 -4.67 -7.49
CA PRO A 115 -12.22 -5.60 -7.24
C PRO A 115 -12.54 -5.70 -5.75
N VAL A 116 -13.81 -5.51 -5.37
CA VAL A 116 -14.22 -5.41 -3.96
C VAL A 116 -13.91 -6.69 -3.20
N ARG A 117 -14.05 -7.84 -3.86
CA ARG A 117 -13.65 -9.14 -3.30
C ARG A 117 -12.16 -9.24 -2.98
N GLU A 118 -11.29 -8.64 -3.80
CA GLU A 118 -9.86 -8.61 -3.49
C GLU A 118 -9.60 -7.71 -2.28
N VAL A 119 -10.21 -6.51 -2.23
CA VAL A 119 -10.14 -5.61 -1.07
C VAL A 119 -10.56 -6.36 0.21
N LEU A 120 -11.67 -7.09 0.16
CA LEU A 120 -12.20 -7.86 1.28
C LEU A 120 -11.21 -8.96 1.72
N ALA A 121 -10.69 -9.76 0.79
CA ALA A 121 -9.76 -10.83 1.09
C ALA A 121 -8.44 -10.30 1.69
N ARG A 122 -7.90 -9.20 1.15
CA ARG A 122 -6.70 -8.53 1.67
C ARG A 122 -6.93 -7.94 3.05
N THR A 123 -8.08 -7.34 3.28
CA THR A 123 -8.47 -6.80 4.59
C THR A 123 -8.55 -7.92 5.63
N ALA A 124 -9.17 -9.05 5.28
CA ALA A 124 -9.25 -10.23 6.14
C ALA A 124 -7.84 -10.76 6.50
N GLY A 125 -6.96 -10.86 5.51
CA GLY A 125 -5.57 -11.29 5.71
C GLY A 125 -4.75 -10.33 6.58
N ALA A 126 -4.91 -9.01 6.37
CA ALA A 126 -4.18 -7.99 7.13
C ALA A 126 -4.60 -7.93 8.60
N LEU A 127 -5.88 -8.13 8.88
CA LEU A 127 -6.39 -8.17 10.26
C LEU A 127 -6.07 -9.49 10.96
N ALA A 128 -6.07 -10.60 10.21
CA ALA A 128 -5.97 -11.96 10.75
C ALA A 128 -6.92 -12.21 11.95
N ALA A 129 -8.07 -11.52 11.95
CA ALA A 129 -9.03 -11.53 13.04
C ALA A 129 -10.05 -12.68 12.87
N PRO A 130 -10.72 -13.10 13.97
CA PRO A 130 -11.83 -14.04 13.86
C PRO A 130 -12.89 -13.54 12.86
N GLN A 131 -13.47 -14.44 12.06
CA GLN A 131 -14.47 -14.06 11.04
C GLN A 131 -15.66 -13.30 11.63
N LYS A 132 -16.05 -13.60 12.88
CA LYS A 132 -17.09 -12.85 13.59
C LYS A 132 -16.72 -11.37 13.74
N THR A 133 -15.49 -11.07 14.15
CA THR A 133 -15.00 -9.70 14.32
C THR A 133 -15.00 -8.92 13.01
N LEU A 134 -14.59 -9.56 11.91
CA LEU A 134 -14.62 -8.94 10.59
C LEU A 134 -16.06 -8.74 10.09
N ALA A 135 -16.95 -9.70 10.35
CA ALA A 135 -18.36 -9.58 10.01
C ALA A 135 -19.04 -8.44 10.78
N ASP A 136 -18.77 -8.33 12.09
CA ASP A 136 -19.25 -7.25 12.95
C ASP A 136 -18.72 -5.88 12.47
N LEU A 137 -17.44 -5.80 12.08
CA LEU A 137 -16.84 -4.57 11.54
C LEU A 137 -17.48 -4.13 10.22
N LEU A 138 -17.84 -5.10 9.37
CA LEU A 138 -18.52 -4.84 8.11
C LEU A 138 -20.04 -4.71 8.28
N GLY A 139 -20.60 -4.98 9.47
CA GLY A 139 -22.04 -4.95 9.76
C GLY A 139 -22.84 -5.99 9.00
N VAL A 140 -22.23 -7.14 8.70
CA VAL A 140 -22.85 -8.24 7.98
C VAL A 140 -22.85 -9.52 8.81
N SER A 141 -23.66 -10.50 8.41
CA SER A 141 -23.59 -11.82 9.05
C SER A 141 -22.31 -12.57 8.67
N VAL A 142 -21.80 -13.43 9.56
CA VAL A 142 -20.65 -14.30 9.27
C VAL A 142 -20.90 -15.16 8.02
N ARG A 143 -22.13 -15.63 7.81
CA ARG A 143 -22.51 -16.42 6.62
C ARG A 143 -22.38 -15.60 5.33
N GLN A 144 -22.77 -14.34 5.35
CA GLN A 144 -22.63 -13.42 4.21
C GLN A 144 -21.16 -13.14 3.91
N LEU A 145 -20.36 -12.87 4.95
CA LEU A 145 -18.91 -12.71 4.82
C LEU A 145 -18.24 -13.95 4.19
N GLN A 146 -18.54 -15.15 4.71
CA GLN A 146 -18.01 -16.41 4.17
C GLN A 146 -18.41 -16.62 2.70
N ARG A 147 -19.66 -16.29 2.36
CA ARG A 147 -20.17 -16.39 0.99
C ARG A 147 -19.44 -15.46 0.03
N TRP A 148 -19.05 -14.24 0.44
CA TRP A 148 -18.25 -13.33 -0.38
C TRP A 148 -16.78 -13.75 -0.52
N LEU A 149 -16.20 -14.31 0.55
CA LEU A 149 -14.82 -14.81 0.55
C LEU A 149 -14.65 -16.13 -0.22
N GLY A 150 -15.73 -16.87 -0.48
CA GLY A 150 -15.70 -18.08 -1.29
C GLY A 150 -15.27 -17.80 -2.73
N HIS A 151 -14.63 -18.78 -3.38
CA HIS A 151 -14.06 -18.64 -4.73
C HIS A 151 -15.09 -18.20 -5.78
N ASP A 152 -16.30 -18.77 -5.73
CA ASP A 152 -17.44 -18.46 -6.61
C ASP A 152 -18.53 -17.66 -5.88
N GLY A 153 -18.13 -16.89 -4.88
CA GLY A 153 -19.02 -16.01 -4.14
C GLY A 153 -19.61 -14.91 -5.02
N PRO A 154 -20.86 -14.48 -4.79
CA PRO A 154 -21.42 -13.31 -5.46
C PRO A 154 -20.64 -12.05 -5.07
N GLU A 155 -20.67 -11.04 -5.93
CA GLU A 155 -20.14 -9.73 -5.59
C GLU A 155 -21.00 -9.07 -4.48
N PRO A 156 -20.38 -8.36 -3.52
CA PRO A 156 -21.12 -7.54 -2.56
C PRO A 156 -22.01 -6.50 -3.26
N ALA A 157 -23.14 -6.16 -2.65
CA ALA A 157 -23.99 -5.07 -3.16
C ALA A 157 -23.25 -3.72 -3.10
N THR A 158 -23.71 -2.71 -3.84
CA THR A 158 -23.02 -1.40 -3.93
C THR A 158 -22.74 -0.76 -2.58
N ASP A 159 -23.70 -0.81 -1.65
CA ASP A 159 -23.54 -0.22 -0.31
C ASP A 159 -22.51 -1.00 0.53
N ASP A 160 -22.56 -2.34 0.48
CA ASP A 160 -21.57 -3.21 1.12
C ASP A 160 -20.18 -2.97 0.52
N ALA A 161 -20.09 -2.80 -0.79
CA ALA A 161 -18.84 -2.53 -1.50
C ALA A 161 -18.21 -1.21 -1.06
N ALA A 162 -19.00 -0.15 -0.89
CA ALA A 162 -18.51 1.13 -0.39
C ALA A 162 -17.92 0.98 1.03
N ARG A 163 -18.61 0.25 1.91
CA ARG A 163 -18.12 -0.03 3.27
C ARG A 163 -16.85 -0.88 3.26
N ILE A 164 -16.82 -1.95 2.46
CA ILE A 164 -15.65 -2.82 2.31
C ILE A 164 -14.43 -2.02 1.86
N ARG A 165 -14.60 -1.13 0.87
CA ARG A 165 -13.51 -0.25 0.39
C ARG A 165 -13.03 0.69 1.48
N ALA A 166 -13.94 1.39 2.17
CA ALA A 166 -13.59 2.31 3.24
C ALA A 166 -12.83 1.60 4.38
N VAL A 167 -13.34 0.46 4.85
CA VAL A 167 -12.69 -0.36 5.88
C VAL A 167 -11.33 -0.84 5.39
N GLY A 168 -11.25 -1.34 4.16
CA GLY A 168 -9.99 -1.78 3.56
C GLY A 168 -8.95 -0.66 3.52
N GLN A 169 -9.33 0.55 3.07
CA GLN A 169 -8.43 1.71 3.02
C GLN A 169 -7.94 2.11 4.42
N ILE A 170 -8.82 2.11 5.43
CA ILE A 170 -8.45 2.42 6.81
C ILE A 170 -7.48 1.36 7.37
N VAL A 171 -7.80 0.07 7.19
CA VAL A 171 -6.92 -1.05 7.60
C VAL A 171 -5.57 -0.96 6.91
N ASN A 172 -5.58 -0.62 5.62
CA ASN A 172 -4.39 -0.42 4.81
C ASN A 172 -3.51 0.71 5.35
N GLN A 173 -4.07 1.81 5.86
CA GLN A 173 -3.29 2.84 6.54
C GLN A 173 -2.75 2.36 7.89
N LEU A 174 -3.60 1.76 8.72
CA LEU A 174 -3.28 1.46 10.12
C LEU A 174 -2.29 0.29 10.28
N ARG A 175 -2.28 -0.69 9.36
CA ARG A 175 -1.38 -1.86 9.45
C ARG A 175 0.12 -1.50 9.45
N HIS A 176 0.47 -0.29 9.03
CA HIS A 176 1.85 0.18 9.04
C HIS A 176 2.32 0.60 10.44
N SER A 177 1.40 0.94 11.34
CA SER A 177 1.69 1.37 12.72
C SER A 177 1.13 0.40 13.77
N PHE A 178 0.19 -0.47 13.40
CA PHE A 178 -0.49 -1.39 14.32
C PHE A 178 -0.49 -2.83 13.82
N THR A 179 -0.51 -3.77 14.77
CA THR A 179 -0.82 -5.18 14.49
C THR A 179 -2.30 -5.35 14.17
N GLY A 180 -2.69 -6.48 13.54
CA GLY A 180 -4.10 -6.78 13.25
C GLY A 180 -5.06 -6.56 14.44
N PRO A 181 -4.79 -7.12 15.64
CA PRO A 181 -5.58 -6.82 16.84
C PRO A 181 -5.58 -5.33 17.25
N GLY A 182 -4.47 -4.61 17.04
CA GLY A 182 -4.38 -3.18 17.26
C GLY A 182 -5.27 -2.38 16.31
N VAL A 183 -5.32 -2.75 15.03
CA VAL A 183 -6.22 -2.17 14.03
C VAL A 183 -7.68 -2.43 14.41
N VAL A 184 -8.03 -3.66 14.82
CA VAL A 184 -9.37 -3.97 15.33
C VAL A 184 -9.70 -3.09 16.53
N ALA A 185 -8.82 -3.00 17.53
CA ALA A 185 -9.05 -2.18 18.71
C ALA A 185 -9.24 -0.70 18.38
N TRP A 186 -8.59 -0.18 17.34
CA TRP A 186 -8.79 1.19 16.86
C TRP A 186 -10.24 1.45 16.45
N PHE A 187 -10.90 0.50 15.77
CA PHE A 187 -12.31 0.66 15.35
C PHE A 187 -13.31 0.66 16.52
N TYR A 188 -13.02 -0.08 17.59
CA TYR A 188 -13.95 -0.30 18.70
C TYR A 188 -13.68 0.61 19.92
N ARG A 189 -12.60 1.39 19.92
CA ARG A 189 -12.30 2.37 20.96
C ARG A 189 -12.80 3.75 20.54
N GLU A 190 -13.20 4.53 21.52
CA GLU A 190 -13.54 5.93 21.28
C GLU A 190 -12.29 6.68 20.80
N HIS A 191 -12.39 7.32 19.63
CA HIS A 191 -11.26 7.98 19.01
C HIS A 191 -11.24 9.47 19.40
N PRO A 192 -10.15 10.00 20.00
CA PRO A 192 -10.11 11.35 20.54
C PRO A 192 -10.51 12.46 19.55
N VAL A 193 -10.13 12.32 18.28
CA VAL A 193 -10.46 13.30 17.21
C VAL A 193 -11.87 13.10 16.63
N LEU A 194 -12.42 11.89 16.73
CA LEU A 194 -13.75 11.60 16.17
C LEU A 194 -14.85 11.78 17.23
N GLY A 195 -14.51 11.70 18.52
CA GLY A 195 -15.43 11.77 19.66
C GLY A 195 -16.40 10.59 19.75
N ARG A 196 -16.18 9.53 18.95
CA ARG A 196 -16.98 8.31 18.86
C ARG A 196 -16.09 7.15 18.46
N ARG A 197 -16.62 5.92 18.55
CA ARG A 197 -15.92 4.74 18.02
C ARG A 197 -15.99 4.80 16.48
N PRO A 198 -14.87 4.58 15.77
CA PRO A 198 -14.87 4.58 14.31
C PRO A 198 -15.91 3.62 13.70
N VAL A 199 -16.16 2.47 14.33
CA VAL A 199 -17.17 1.50 13.86
C VAL A 199 -18.58 2.10 13.81
N ASP A 200 -18.93 3.00 14.74
CA ASP A 200 -20.26 3.63 14.78
C ASP A 200 -20.45 4.70 13.69
N LEU A 201 -19.37 5.09 13.01
CA LEU A 201 -19.39 6.06 11.91
C LEU A 201 -19.39 5.36 10.54
N LEU A 202 -19.17 4.05 10.49
CA LEU A 202 -19.16 3.29 9.24
C LEU A 202 -20.55 3.08 8.65
N ASP A 203 -21.63 3.37 9.39
CA ASP A 203 -23.01 3.27 8.88
C ASP A 203 -23.37 4.46 7.96
N ASP A 204 -22.57 5.53 7.97
CA ASP A 204 -22.75 6.72 7.15
C ASP A 204 -21.57 6.91 6.19
N PRO A 205 -21.76 6.69 4.86
CA PRO A 205 -20.72 6.89 3.86
C PRO A 205 -20.12 8.31 3.84
N LEU A 206 -20.87 9.33 4.28
CA LEU A 206 -20.35 10.71 4.37
C LEU A 206 -19.24 10.84 5.42
N CYS A 207 -19.15 9.91 6.36
CA CYS A 207 -18.12 9.89 7.39
C CYS A 207 -16.81 9.22 6.94
N TYR A 208 -16.78 8.51 5.80
CA TYR A 208 -15.59 7.77 5.34
C TYR A 208 -14.34 8.64 5.15
N PRO A 209 -14.41 9.84 4.52
CA PRO A 209 -13.22 10.69 4.38
C PRO A 209 -12.64 11.11 5.73
N ARG A 210 -13.50 11.40 6.71
CA ARG A 210 -13.08 11.77 8.07
C ARG A 210 -12.40 10.60 8.80
N LEU A 211 -12.93 9.39 8.65
CA LEU A 211 -12.34 8.17 9.19
C LEU A 211 -10.95 7.89 8.59
N LEU A 212 -10.82 8.03 7.26
CA LEU A 212 -9.56 7.85 6.57
C LEU A 212 -8.52 8.92 6.97
N GLY A 213 -8.96 10.17 7.16
CA GLY A 213 -8.12 11.25 7.68
C GLY A 213 -7.57 10.94 9.08
N ALA A 214 -8.41 10.43 9.99
CA ALA A 214 -7.98 10.02 11.33
C ALA A 214 -6.98 8.85 11.30
N ALA A 215 -7.21 7.85 10.44
CA ALA A 215 -6.30 6.73 10.25
C ALA A 215 -4.93 7.18 9.68
N THR A 216 -4.94 8.14 8.75
CA THR A 216 -3.72 8.74 8.19
C THR A 216 -2.96 9.55 9.24
N GLY A 217 -3.66 10.29 10.10
CA GLY A 217 -3.05 11.04 11.20
C GLY A 217 -2.32 10.15 12.23
N ALA A 218 -2.84 8.94 12.49
CA ALA A 218 -2.18 7.98 13.38
C ALA A 218 -0.79 7.56 12.87
N ARG A 219 -0.60 7.49 11.54
CA ARG A 219 0.71 7.24 10.93
C ARG A 219 1.68 8.39 11.16
N ALA A 220 1.23 9.62 10.97
CA ALA A 220 2.07 10.82 11.07
C ALA A 220 2.64 11.07 12.49
N MET A 221 1.98 10.54 13.54
CA MET A 221 2.49 10.64 14.91
C MET A 221 3.53 9.56 15.27
N THR A 222 3.69 8.54 14.43
CA THR A 222 4.61 7.40 14.66
C THR A 222 5.86 7.41 13.80
N ALA A 223 5.96 8.31 12.82
CA ALA A 223 7.11 8.52 11.94
C ALA A 223 7.92 9.73 12.39
#